data_AF-A0A962R1U2-F1
#
_entry.id   AF-A0A962R1U2-F1
#
_cell.length_a   1.000
_cell.length_b   1.000
_cell.length_c   1.000
_cell.angle_alpha   90.00
_cell.angle_beta   90.00
_cell.angle_gamma   90.00
#
_symmetry.space_group_name_H-M   'P 1'
#
loop_
_entity.id
_entity.type
_entity.pdbx_description
1 polymer ?
#
loop_
_entity_poly.entity_id
_entity_poly.type
_entity_poly.pdbx_seq_one_letter_code
_entity_poly.pdbx_strand_id
1 'polypeptide(L)'
;NASWTLKCDLTCDYVCRLLNYMDRQGYRTCTPVNRDSELEVEPHMSLSSGYIQRALDKFPQQGARAPWKLYQNYLKDIIALRFGRLADGVMDFSR
;
A
#
# COMPACT_ATOMS: atom_id res chain seq x y z
N ASN A 1 13.74 -9.26 -7.20
CA ASN A 1 14.02 -8.23 -6.18
C ASN A 1 14.58 -6.99 -6.83
N ALA A 2 13.78 -5.93 -6.90
CA ALA A 2 14.29 -4.59 -7.21
C ALA A 2 14.88 -3.97 -5.94
N SER A 3 15.79 -3.01 -6.09
CA SER A 3 16.34 -2.27 -4.96
C SER A 3 15.23 -1.56 -4.18
N TRP A 4 15.35 -1.51 -2.87
CA TRP A 4 14.44 -0.79 -1.98
C TRP A 4 14.37 0.70 -2.33
N THR A 5 15.48 1.28 -2.79
CA THR A 5 15.55 2.69 -3.24
C THR A 5 14.57 2.99 -4.37
N LEU A 6 14.38 2.04 -5.28
CA LEU A 6 13.50 2.21 -6.43
C LEU A 6 12.02 2.20 -6.02
N LYS A 7 11.68 1.45 -4.96
CA LYS A 7 10.35 1.47 -4.36
C LYS A 7 10.11 2.79 -3.61
N CYS A 8 11.14 3.35 -2.96
CA CYS A 8 11.05 4.65 -2.30
C CYS A 8 10.66 5.76 -3.29
N ASP A 9 11.28 5.82 -4.47
CA ASP A 9 10.95 6.83 -5.49
C ASP A 9 9.47 6.76 -5.91
N LEU A 10 8.93 5.55 -6.10
CA LEU A 10 7.51 5.36 -6.44
C LEU A 10 6.57 5.82 -5.31
N THR A 11 6.92 5.53 -4.06
CA THR A 11 6.12 5.94 -2.90
C THR A 11 6.13 7.47 -2.77
N CYS A 12 7.28 8.12 -2.93
CA CYS A 12 7.38 9.58 -2.89
C CYS A 12 6.54 10.23 -3.99
N ASP A 13 6.61 9.72 -5.22
CA ASP A 13 5.80 10.19 -6.36
C ASP A 13 4.29 10.04 -6.09
N TYR A 14 3.87 8.89 -5.54
CA TYR A 14 2.48 8.67 -5.12
C TYR A 14 2.02 9.69 -4.07
N VAL A 15 2.81 9.93 -3.02
CA VAL A 15 2.48 10.89 -1.95
C VAL A 15 2.34 12.30 -2.51
N CYS A 16 3.26 12.75 -3.36
CA CYS A 16 3.16 14.05 -4.02
C CYS A 16 1.88 14.16 -4.86
N ARG A 17 1.50 13.10 -5.59
CA ARG A 17 0.27 13.09 -6.39
C ARG A 17 -0.97 13.15 -5.51
N LEU A 18 -0.97 12.43 -4.39
CA LEU A 18 -2.05 12.44 -3.39
C LEU A 18 -2.24 13.82 -2.77
N LEU A 19 -1.18 14.45 -2.28
CA LEU A 19 -1.25 15.78 -1.68
C LEU A 19 -1.77 16.83 -2.66
N ASN A 20 -1.25 16.84 -3.89
CA ASN A 20 -1.74 17.74 -4.95
C ASN A 20 -3.22 17.52 -5.28
N TYR A 21 -3.69 16.27 -5.25
CA TYR A 21 -5.11 15.95 -5.44
C TYR A 21 -5.96 16.49 -4.28
N MET A 22 -5.52 16.28 -3.03
CA MET A 22 -6.20 16.79 -1.84
C MET A 22 -6.31 18.31 -1.86
N ASP A 23 -5.22 19.01 -2.18
CA ASP A 23 -5.19 20.47 -2.26
C ASP A 23 -6.17 21.02 -3.32
N ARG A 24 -6.21 20.39 -4.50
CA ARG A 24 -7.11 20.81 -5.60
C ARG A 24 -8.60 20.60 -5.27
N GLN A 25 -8.93 19.57 -4.50
CA GLN A 25 -10.32 19.24 -4.13
C GLN A 25 -10.74 19.85 -2.78
N GLY A 26 -9.78 20.35 -2.01
CA GLY A 26 -9.98 20.91 -0.68
C GLY A 26 -10.22 19.85 0.39
N TYR A 27 -9.62 18.66 0.25
CA TYR A 27 -9.63 17.61 1.28
C TYR A 27 -8.58 17.89 2.36
N ARG A 28 -8.86 17.48 3.60
CA ARG A 28 -7.96 17.56 4.76
C ARG A 28 -7.51 16.21 5.27
N THR A 29 -8.30 15.16 5.02
CA THR A 29 -7.94 13.79 5.40
C THR A 29 -8.05 12.86 4.19
N CYS A 30 -7.21 11.84 4.19
CA CYS A 30 -7.30 10.69 3.31
C CYS A 30 -7.02 9.44 4.16
N THR A 31 -7.98 8.52 4.23
CA THR A 31 -7.83 7.30 5.04
C THR A 31 -8.29 6.10 4.22
N PRO A 32 -7.43 5.13 3.93
CA PRO A 32 -7.86 3.89 3.29
C PRO A 32 -8.68 3.08 4.30
N VAL A 33 -9.91 2.70 3.93
CA VAL A 33 -10.80 1.92 4.78
C VAL A 33 -11.07 0.58 4.13
N ASN A 34 -10.74 -0.52 4.82
CA ASN A 34 -11.16 -1.84 4.38
C ASN A 34 -12.64 -2.06 4.74
N ARG A 35 -13.49 -2.14 3.72
CA ARG A 35 -14.92 -2.47 3.85
C ARG A 35 -15.23 -3.94 3.55
N ASP A 36 -14.23 -4.70 3.15
CA ASP A 36 -14.34 -6.09 2.75
C ASP A 36 -14.04 -7.01 3.95
N SER A 37 -15.11 -7.54 4.55
CA SER A 37 -15.03 -8.46 5.68
C SER A 37 -14.49 -9.84 5.31
N GLU A 38 -14.43 -10.16 4.02
CA GLU A 38 -13.94 -11.45 3.49
C GLU A 38 -12.50 -11.34 2.98
N LEU A 39 -11.83 -10.21 3.20
CA LEU A 39 -10.43 -10.06 2.82
C LEU A 39 -9.57 -10.97 3.69
N GLU A 40 -9.06 -12.04 3.08
CA GLU A 40 -8.05 -12.88 3.70
C GLU A 40 -6.80 -12.06 4.02
N VAL A 41 -6.28 -12.29 5.23
CA VAL A 41 -5.10 -11.61 5.74
C VAL A 41 -3.91 -12.56 5.68
N GLU A 42 -2.81 -12.07 5.11
CA GLU A 42 -1.57 -12.79 4.94
C GLU A 42 -0.42 -12.08 5.69
N PRO A 43 0.61 -12.81 6.12
CA PRO A 43 1.83 -12.19 6.62
C PRO A 43 2.42 -11.25 5.56
N HIS A 44 2.93 -10.08 5.99
CA HIS A 44 3.59 -9.13 5.08
C HIS A 44 4.82 -9.73 4.37
N MET A 45 5.43 -10.76 4.98
CA MET A 45 6.67 -11.36 4.51
C MET A 45 6.69 -12.87 4.76
N SER A 46 7.07 -13.66 3.76
CA SER A 46 7.23 -15.12 3.86
C SER A 46 8.71 -15.53 3.86
N LEU A 47 9.47 -15.09 4.88
CA LEU A 47 10.86 -15.54 5.05
C LEU A 47 10.94 -16.77 5.96
N SER A 48 11.80 -17.72 5.60
CA SER A 48 12.01 -18.99 6.32
C SER A 48 13.02 -18.89 7.47
N SER A 49 13.57 -17.71 7.74
CA SER A 49 14.54 -17.53 8.82
C SER A 49 13.89 -17.72 10.19
N GLY A 50 14.43 -18.61 11.03
CA GLY A 50 13.82 -18.96 12.32
C GLY A 50 13.62 -17.78 13.28
N TYR A 51 14.47 -16.73 13.22
CA TYR A 51 14.27 -15.53 14.03
C TYR A 51 13.06 -14.70 13.58
N ILE A 52 12.75 -14.70 12.27
CA ILE A 52 11.57 -14.05 11.71
C ILE A 52 10.34 -14.83 12.13
N GLN A 53 10.38 -16.16 12.01
CA GLN A 53 9.28 -17.04 12.42
C GLN A 53 8.86 -16.83 13.88
N ARG A 54 9.82 -16.61 14.79
CA ARG A 54 9.55 -16.31 16.20
C ARG A 54 8.90 -14.95 16.47
N ALA A 55 8.96 -14.03 15.50
CA ALA A 55 8.43 -12.67 15.64
C ALA A 55 7.32 -12.37 14.63
N LEU A 56 6.85 -13.34 13.85
CA LEU A 56 5.86 -13.15 12.78
C LEU A 56 4.58 -12.49 13.28
N ASP A 57 4.16 -12.81 14.50
CA ASP A 57 3.00 -12.24 15.20
C ASP A 57 3.14 -10.73 15.50
N LYS A 58 4.37 -10.21 15.49
CA LYS A 58 4.68 -8.79 15.72
C LYS A 58 4.82 -8.00 14.42
N PHE A 59 4.85 -8.66 13.27
CA PHE A 59 4.93 -7.97 11.99
C PHE A 59 3.56 -7.44 11.57
N PRO A 60 3.53 -6.35 10.78
CA PRO A 60 2.31 -5.95 10.11
C PRO A 60 1.80 -7.07 9.20
N GLN A 61 0.49 -7.10 9.02
CA GLN A 61 -0.19 -8.01 8.12
C GLN A 61 -0.58 -7.27 6.83
N GLN A 62 -0.88 -8.01 5.76
CA GLN A 62 -1.35 -7.46 4.49
C GLN A 62 -2.56 -8.25 3.99
N GLY A 63 -3.32 -7.71 3.04
CA GLY A 63 -4.41 -8.46 2.41
C GLY A 63 -3.92 -9.41 1.33
N ALA A 64 -4.70 -10.44 1.01
CA ALA A 64 -4.40 -11.40 -0.05
C ALA A 64 -4.54 -10.82 -1.48
N ARG A 65 -5.17 -9.65 -1.63
CA ARG A 65 -5.42 -8.96 -2.90
C ARG A 65 -5.22 -7.44 -2.82
N ALA A 66 -5.02 -6.79 -3.97
CA ALA A 66 -4.96 -5.34 -4.09
C ALA A 66 -6.27 -4.67 -3.60
N PRO A 67 -6.22 -3.42 -3.08
CA PRO A 67 -5.03 -2.58 -2.89
C PRO A 67 -4.23 -2.90 -1.60
N TRP A 68 -4.66 -3.90 -0.82
CA TRP A 68 -4.08 -4.26 0.48
C TRP A 68 -2.85 -5.18 0.40
N LYS A 69 -2.44 -5.59 -0.80
CA LYS A 69 -1.31 -6.50 -1.04
C LYS A 69 -0.11 -5.78 -1.64
N LEU A 70 1.07 -6.00 -1.05
CA LEU A 70 2.33 -5.56 -1.61
C LEU A 70 2.98 -6.70 -2.42
N TYR A 71 3.10 -6.53 -3.73
CA TYR A 71 3.58 -7.60 -4.62
C TYR A 71 5.10 -7.78 -4.64
N GLN A 72 5.88 -6.90 -3.99
CA GLN A 72 7.35 -6.86 -4.05
C GLN A 72 7.90 -6.99 -5.48
N ASN A 73 7.12 -6.50 -6.46
CA ASN A 73 7.38 -6.62 -7.87
C ASN A 73 7.32 -5.21 -8.46
N TYR A 74 8.47 -4.75 -8.94
CA TYR A 74 8.62 -3.35 -9.33
C TYR A 74 7.66 -2.92 -10.45
N LEU A 75 7.43 -3.77 -11.45
CA LEU A 75 6.51 -3.44 -12.55
C LEU A 75 5.06 -3.31 -12.05
N LYS A 76 4.62 -4.25 -11.20
CA LYS A 76 3.30 -4.17 -10.55
C LYS A 76 3.18 -2.93 -9.67
N ASP A 77 4.26 -2.60 -8.96
CA ASP A 77 4.33 -1.43 -8.09
C ASP A 77 4.26 -0.11 -8.87
N ILE A 78 4.88 -0.02 -10.05
CA ILE A 78 4.74 1.15 -10.94
C ILE A 78 3.28 1.35 -11.32
N ILE A 79 2.61 0.28 -11.77
CA ILE A 79 1.22 0.37 -12.23
C ILE A 79 0.32 0.84 -11.07
N ALA A 80 0.48 0.25 -9.89
CA ALA A 80 -0.31 0.59 -8.71
C ALA A 80 -0.02 2.01 -8.20
N LEU A 81 1.24 2.39 -8.03
CA LEU A 81 1.62 3.65 -7.38
C LEU A 81 1.63 4.83 -8.35
N ARG A 82 2.24 4.69 -9.53
CA ARG A 82 2.39 5.82 -10.47
C ARG A 82 1.14 6.07 -11.30
N PHE A 83 0.42 5.01 -11.68
CA PHE A 83 -0.72 5.13 -12.60
C PHE A 83 -2.07 4.78 -11.96
N GLY A 84 -2.09 4.24 -10.74
CA GLY A 84 -3.31 3.92 -10.01
C GLY A 84 -4.17 5.16 -9.73
N ARG A 85 -5.48 4.96 -9.64
CA ARG A 85 -6.40 6.03 -9.21
C ARG A 85 -6.18 6.33 -7.72
N LEU A 86 -6.24 7.60 -7.34
CA LEU A 86 -6.18 8.00 -5.93
C LEU A 86 -7.54 7.82 -5.24
N ALA A 87 -8.63 8.10 -5.96
CA ALA A 87 -9.99 7.74 -5.58
C ALA A 87 -10.33 6.38 -6.21
N ASP A 88 -9.78 5.32 -5.61
CA ASP A 88 -9.90 3.93 -6.05
C ASP A 88 -11.10 3.18 -5.45
N GLY A 89 -11.89 3.85 -4.61
CA GLY A 89 -13.06 3.29 -3.93
C GLY A 89 -12.78 2.76 -2.52
N VAL A 90 -11.50 2.64 -2.12
CA VAL A 90 -11.13 2.32 -0.73
C VAL A 90 -10.61 3.53 0.04
N MET A 91 -10.08 4.53 -0.67
CA MET A 91 -9.62 5.77 -0.06
C MET A 91 -10.79 6.70 0.26
N ASP A 92 -11.04 6.91 1.55
CA ASP A 92 -11.99 7.90 2.03
C ASP A 92 -11.31 9.26 2.18
N PHE A 93 -11.90 10.28 1.57
CA PHE A 93 -11.45 11.66 1.67
C PHE A 93 -12.47 12.49 2.46
N SER A 94 -12.00 13.26 3.44
CA SER A 94 -12.85 14.24 4.16
C SER A 94 -12.23 15.63 4.13
N ARG A 95 -13.07 16.64 4.40
CA ARG A 95 -12.63 17.98 4.76
C ARG A 95 -12.31 18.07 6.25
#